data_AF-A0A941QZ29-F1
#
_entry.id   AF-A0A941QZ29-F1
#
_cell.length_a   1.000
_cell.length_b   1.000
_cell.length_c   1.000
_cell.angle_alpha   90.00
_cell.angle_beta   90.00
_cell.angle_gamma   90.00
#
_symmetry.space_group_name_H-M   'P 1'
#
loop_
_entity.id
_entity.type
_entity.pdbx_description
1 polymer ?
#
loop_
_entity_poly.entity_id
_entity_poly.type
_entity_poly.pdbx_seq_one_letter_code
_entity_poly.pdbx_strand_id
1 'polypeptide(L)'
;MPTTIDTLKLGPVKISLHVIEYFKRVSDDGDTDRATDELVVILSSNEIEKLEVPAMIAQRMPLKSANSNQLEFWVHPASSMTFIISPQDDYQLVTMALKQSMDGFVFDDC
;
A
#
# COMPACT_ATOMS: atom_id res chain seq x y z
N MET A 1 -18.54 2.24 6.37
CA MET A 1 -17.45 1.49 7.03
C MET A 1 -16.36 1.29 5.99
N PRO A 2 -15.06 1.27 6.34
CA PRO A 2 -14.04 0.92 5.36
C PRO A 2 -14.33 -0.50 4.90
N THR A 3 -14.60 -0.66 3.61
CA THR A 3 -14.86 -1.95 3.00
C THR A 3 -13.56 -2.75 2.97
N THR A 4 -13.61 -4.01 3.40
CA THR A 4 -12.49 -4.93 3.19
C THR A 4 -12.51 -5.37 1.73
N ILE A 5 -11.38 -5.29 1.05
CA ILE A 5 -11.21 -5.75 -0.33
C ILE A 5 -10.30 -6.97 -0.35
N ASP A 6 -10.68 -8.00 -1.09
CA ASP A 6 -9.81 -9.16 -1.29
C ASP A 6 -8.87 -8.89 -2.47
N THR A 7 -7.57 -9.03 -2.23
CA THR A 7 -6.54 -8.78 -3.24
C THR A 7 -5.72 -10.03 -3.52
N LEU A 8 -5.11 -10.11 -4.70
CA LEU A 8 -4.36 -11.28 -5.14
C LEU A 8 -3.08 -11.51 -4.32
N LYS A 9 -2.32 -10.45 -4.03
CA LYS A 9 -0.99 -10.55 -3.38
C LYS A 9 -0.98 -10.15 -1.90
N LEU A 10 -1.86 -9.24 -1.47
CA LEU A 10 -1.91 -8.76 -0.09
C LEU A 10 -2.91 -9.55 0.78
N GLY A 11 -3.82 -10.30 0.16
CA GLY A 11 -4.97 -10.88 0.85
C GLY A 11 -6.06 -9.83 1.17
N PRO A 12 -6.84 -10.02 2.24
CA PRO A 12 -7.86 -9.05 2.66
C PRO A 12 -7.21 -7.74 3.10
N VAL A 13 -7.64 -6.62 2.52
CA VAL A 13 -7.08 -5.29 2.75
C VAL A 13 -8.17 -4.32 3.21
N LYS A 14 -7.84 -3.47 4.18
CA LYS A 14 -8.61 -2.26 4.51
C LYS A 14 -7.80 -1.02 4.19
N ILE A 15 -8.46 -0.01 3.64
CA ILE A 15 -7.82 1.26 3.28
C ILE A 15 -8.15 2.29 4.36
N SER A 16 -7.14 2.98 4.88
CA SER A 16 -7.37 4.06 5.84
C SER A 16 -7.98 5.29 5.16
N LEU A 17 -8.77 6.07 5.90
CA LEU A 17 -9.39 7.29 5.38
C LEU A 17 -8.36 8.30 4.84
N HIS A 18 -7.19 8.41 5.49
CA HIS A 18 -6.11 9.29 5.05
C HIS A 18 -5.58 8.94 3.66
N VAL A 19 -5.57 7.65 3.31
CA VAL A 19 -5.15 7.18 1.98
C VAL A 19 -6.20 7.52 0.93
N ILE A 20 -7.49 7.38 1.25
CA ILE A 20 -8.59 7.79 0.36
C ILE A 20 -8.55 9.31 0.15
N GLU A 21 -8.37 10.09 1.21
CA GLU A 21 -8.22 11.54 1.11
C GLU A 21 -6.99 11.96 0.29
N TYR A 22 -5.89 11.22 0.39
CA TYR A 22 -4.71 11.47 -0.44
C TYR A 22 -5.05 11.29 -1.92
N PHE A 23 -5.64 10.15 -2.31
CA PHE A 23 -6.04 9.88 -3.68
C PHE A 23 -7.03 10.91 -4.22
N LYS A 24 -8.01 11.32 -3.39
CA LYS A 24 -8.95 12.40 -3.73
C LYS A 24 -8.26 13.74 -4.02
N ARG A 25 -7.15 14.05 -3.34
CA ARG A 25 -6.39 15.30 -3.57
C ARG A 25 -5.52 15.23 -4.81
N VAL A 26 -5.05 14.04 -5.18
CA VAL A 26 -4.20 13.85 -6.37
C VAL A 26 -5.01 13.49 -7.62
N SER A 27 -6.30 13.14 -7.49
CA SER A 27 -7.23 12.98 -8.60
C SER A 27 -7.75 14.35 -9.07
N ASP A 28 -7.84 14.53 -10.39
CA ASP A 28 -8.19 15.82 -11.00
C ASP A 28 -9.65 16.25 -10.76
N ASP A 29 -10.54 15.32 -10.38
CA ASP A 29 -11.98 15.58 -10.20
C ASP A 29 -12.42 15.66 -8.72
N GLY A 30 -11.56 15.30 -7.78
CA GLY A 30 -11.89 15.25 -6.35
C GLY A 30 -13.03 14.30 -6.00
N ASP A 31 -13.34 13.31 -6.86
CA ASP A 31 -14.38 12.32 -6.61
C ASP A 31 -13.87 11.22 -5.67
N THR A 32 -14.63 10.96 -4.60
CA THR A 32 -14.22 9.99 -3.57
C THR A 32 -14.44 8.54 -4.03
N ASP A 33 -15.49 8.30 -4.79
CA ASP A 33 -15.82 6.95 -5.26
C ASP A 33 -14.81 6.53 -6.32
N ARG A 34 -14.50 7.45 -7.26
CA ARG A 34 -13.48 7.22 -8.27
C ARG A 34 -12.08 7.04 -7.69
N ALA A 35 -11.71 7.86 -6.69
CA ALA A 35 -10.44 7.70 -5.97
C ALA A 35 -10.34 6.34 -5.26
N THR A 36 -11.46 5.86 -4.72
CA THR A 36 -11.54 4.55 -4.07
C THR A 36 -11.42 3.43 -5.11
N ASP A 37 -12.13 3.52 -6.22
CA ASP A 37 -12.07 2.53 -7.31
C ASP A 37 -10.65 2.40 -7.89
N GLU A 38 -9.96 3.52 -8.10
CA GLU A 38 -8.57 3.51 -8.56
C GLU A 38 -7.65 2.79 -7.57
N LEU A 39 -7.82 3.06 -6.27
CA LEU A 39 -7.10 2.39 -5.20
C LEU A 39 -7.35 0.88 -5.20
N VAL A 40 -8.60 0.45 -5.37
CA VAL A 40 -8.97 -0.97 -5.44
C VAL A 40 -8.31 -1.64 -6.64
N VAL A 41 -8.32 -0.99 -7.80
CA VAL A 41 -7.67 -1.50 -9.02
C VAL A 41 -6.16 -1.68 -8.80
N ILE A 42 -5.49 -0.69 -8.22
CA ILE A 42 -4.05 -0.75 -7.96
C ILE A 42 -3.71 -1.85 -6.95
N LEU A 43 -4.43 -1.93 -5.82
CA LEU A 43 -4.14 -2.91 -4.77
C LEU A 43 -4.50 -4.35 -5.17
N SER A 44 -5.43 -4.52 -6.11
CA SER A 44 -5.80 -5.82 -6.67
C SER A 44 -4.92 -6.25 -7.85
N SER A 45 -4.06 -5.35 -8.35
CA SER A 45 -3.16 -5.61 -9.47
C SER A 45 -2.18 -6.74 -9.16
N ASN A 46 -1.88 -7.54 -10.17
CA ASN A 46 -0.78 -8.52 -10.11
C ASN A 46 0.59 -7.85 -10.21
N GLU A 47 0.68 -6.58 -10.59
CA GLU A 47 1.92 -5.80 -10.70
C GLU A 47 2.32 -5.13 -9.38
N ILE A 48 1.52 -5.27 -8.31
CA ILE A 48 1.94 -4.79 -7.00
C ILE A 48 3.02 -5.70 -6.42
N GLU A 49 4.09 -5.12 -5.92
CA GLU A 49 5.28 -5.84 -5.46
C GLU A 49 5.68 -5.42 -4.06
N LYS A 50 6.09 -6.39 -3.25
CA LYS A 50 6.63 -6.13 -1.92
C LYS A 50 8.09 -5.74 -2.05
N LEU A 51 8.45 -4.61 -1.46
CA LEU A 51 9.84 -4.19 -1.37
C LEU A 51 10.52 -4.88 -0.20
N GLU A 52 11.58 -5.62 -0.52
CA GLU A 52 12.45 -6.19 0.48
C GLU A 52 13.27 -5.07 1.15
N VAL A 53 13.08 -4.92 2.46
CA VAL A 53 13.81 -3.95 3.26
C VAL A 53 15.01 -4.65 3.91
N PRO A 54 16.25 -4.15 3.73
CA PRO A 54 17.42 -4.73 4.39
C PRO A 54 17.21 -4.88 5.90
N ALA A 55 17.61 -6.03 6.46
CA ALA A 55 17.37 -6.37 7.86
C ALA A 55 17.85 -5.28 8.84
N MET A 56 18.95 -4.60 8.53
CA MET A 56 19.49 -3.48 9.33
C MET A 56 18.54 -2.28 9.42
N ILE A 57 17.75 -2.04 8.37
CA ILE A 57 16.74 -0.97 8.33
C ILE A 57 15.48 -1.47 9.03
N ALA A 58 15.05 -2.71 8.76
CA ALA A 58 13.89 -3.34 9.39
C ALA A 58 13.99 -3.33 10.93
N GLN A 59 15.16 -3.65 11.50
CA GLN A 59 15.41 -3.64 12.95
C GLN A 59 15.29 -2.25 13.60
N ARG A 60 15.41 -1.18 12.81
CA ARG A 60 15.31 0.20 13.28
C ARG A 60 13.91 0.78 13.12
N MET A 61 13.01 0.08 12.43
CA MET A 61 11.63 0.51 12.32
C MET A 61 10.95 0.31 13.68
N PRO A 62 10.18 1.29 14.18
CA PRO A 62 9.57 1.22 15.49
C PRO A 62 8.55 0.07 15.53
N LEU A 63 8.98 -1.09 16.03
CA LEU A 63 8.13 -2.21 16.44
C LEU A 63 7.34 -1.79 17.68
N LYS A 64 6.27 -1.02 17.50
CA LYS A 64 5.31 -0.77 18.58
C LYS A 64 4.26 -1.87 18.58
N SER A 65 4.62 -3.03 19.13
CA SER A 65 3.74 -3.94 19.89
C SER A 65 4.44 -5.29 20.03
N ALA A 66 4.22 -5.97 21.15
CA ALA A 66 4.78 -7.29 21.48
C ALA A 66 4.30 -8.44 20.55
N ASN A 67 3.50 -8.12 19.52
CA ASN A 67 3.07 -9.02 18.46
C ASN A 67 3.55 -8.41 17.12
N SER A 68 4.33 -9.18 16.38
CA SER A 68 5.17 -8.78 15.25
C SER A 68 4.44 -8.22 14.01
N ASN A 69 3.82 -7.04 14.11
CA ASN A 69 3.24 -6.36 12.94
C ASN A 69 4.26 -5.37 12.36
N GLN A 70 5.29 -5.92 11.73
CA GLN A 70 6.28 -5.15 11.00
C GLN A 70 5.61 -4.44 9.82
N LEU A 71 5.89 -3.14 9.65
CA LEU A 71 5.41 -2.41 8.48
C LEU A 71 5.98 -3.02 7.21
N GLU A 72 5.12 -3.18 6.21
CA GLU A 72 5.49 -3.66 4.88
C GLU A 72 5.45 -2.51 3.88
N PHE A 73 6.38 -2.54 2.94
CA PHE A 73 6.49 -1.56 1.87
C PHE A 73 6.12 -2.25 0.58
N TRP A 74 5.18 -1.65 -0.14
CA TRP A 74 4.67 -2.20 -1.39
C TRP A 74 4.67 -1.12 -2.46
N VAL A 75 4.88 -1.50 -3.71
CA VAL A 75 4.93 -0.59 -4.83
C VAL A 75 4.11 -1.12 -5.99
N HIS A 76 3.50 -0.23 -6.74
CA HIS A 76 2.84 -0.53 -8.00
C HIS A 76 3.51 0.31 -9.09
N PRO A 77 4.46 -0.26 -9.84
CA PRO A 77 5.30 0.49 -10.77
C PRO A 77 4.50 1.25 -11.83
N ALA A 78 3.48 0.59 -12.41
CA ALA A 78 2.67 1.17 -13.48
C ALA A 78 1.91 2.45 -13.08
N SER A 79 1.52 2.60 -11.82
CA SER A 79 0.89 3.83 -11.32
C SER A 79 1.84 4.75 -10.56
N SER A 80 3.12 4.38 -10.46
CA SER A 80 4.12 5.13 -9.69
C SER A 80 3.70 5.36 -8.23
N MET A 81 3.02 4.35 -7.65
CA MET A 81 2.53 4.40 -6.27
C MET A 81 3.33 3.53 -5.33
N THR A 82 3.48 4.00 -4.11
CA THR A 82 4.08 3.27 -2.99
C THR A 82 3.14 3.29 -1.81
N PHE A 83 3.05 2.16 -1.11
CA PHE A 83 2.16 1.92 -0.01
C PHE A 83 2.93 1.47 1.22
N ILE A 84 2.49 1.93 2.38
CA ILE A 84 2.91 1.41 3.68
C ILE A 84 1.74 0.64 4.26
N ILE A 85 1.96 -0.65 4.49
CA ILE A 85 0.96 -1.60 4.93
C ILE A 85 1.32 -2.08 6.33
N SER A 86 0.33 -2.08 7.22
CA SER A 86 0.45 -2.62 8.56
C SER A 86 -0.37 -3.90 8.64
N PRO A 87 0.28 -5.07 8.75
CA PRO A 87 -0.40 -6.33 8.99
C PRO A 87 -1.25 -6.26 10.25
N GLN A 88 -2.45 -6.82 10.20
CA GLN A 88 -3.34 -7.05 11.32
C GLN A 88 -3.67 -8.55 11.39
N ASP A 89 -4.36 -8.98 12.44
CA ASP A 89 -4.64 -10.40 12.65
C ASP A 89 -5.47 -11.04 11.53
N ASP A 90 -6.40 -10.27 10.92
CA ASP A 90 -7.38 -10.75 9.93
C ASP A 90 -7.37 -9.96 8.60
N TYR A 91 -6.59 -8.89 8.49
CA TYR A 91 -6.46 -8.08 7.26
C TYR A 91 -5.15 -7.30 7.22
N GLN A 92 -4.87 -6.70 6.09
CA GLN A 92 -3.78 -5.75 5.87
C GLN A 92 -4.32 -4.31 5.88
N LEU A 93 -3.76 -3.43 6.70
CA LEU A 93 -4.18 -2.02 6.73
C LEU A 93 -3.26 -1.16 5.84
N VAL A 94 -3.80 -0.56 4.78
CA VAL A 94 -3.08 0.47 4.02
C VAL A 94 -3.09 1.78 4.79
N THR A 95 -1.96 2.07 5.43
CA THR A 95 -1.81 3.19 6.35
C THR A 95 -1.37 4.47 5.64
N MET A 96 -0.55 4.34 4.59
CA MET A 96 -0.10 5.47 3.78
C MET A 96 0.04 5.07 2.31
N ALA A 97 -0.13 6.05 1.44
CA ALA A 97 0.15 5.96 0.02
C ALA A 97 0.91 7.20 -0.44
N LEU A 98 1.81 7.04 -1.39
CA LEU A 98 2.62 8.12 -1.96
C LEU A 98 2.86 7.87 -3.45
N LYS A 99 2.66 8.91 -4.25
CA LYS A 99 3.10 8.96 -5.64
C LYS A 99 4.58 9.38 -5.70
N GLN A 100 5.44 8.57 -6.29
CA GLN A 100 6.86 8.87 -6.44
C GLN A 100 7.44 8.27 -7.74
N SER A 101 8.56 8.81 -8.22
CA SER A 101 9.25 8.21 -9.38
C SER A 101 9.73 6.80 -9.06
N MET A 102 9.62 5.90 -10.06
CA MET A 102 10.08 4.52 -9.97
C MET A 102 11.53 4.33 -10.43
N ASP A 103 12.21 5.39 -10.91
CA ASP A 103 13.58 5.32 -11.46
C ASP A 103 14.64 4.84 -10.46
N GLY A 104 14.35 4.94 -9.15
CA GLY A 104 15.22 4.48 -8.07
C GLY A 104 14.99 3.03 -7.64
N PHE A 105 14.01 2.34 -8.23
CA PHE A 105 13.66 0.97 -7.89
C PHE A 105 14.18 0.01 -8.96
N VAL A 106 14.67 -1.13 -8.52
CA VAL A 106 15.06 -2.24 -9.39
C VAL A 106 14.04 -3.34 -9.18
N PHE A 107 13.33 -3.68 -10.25
CA PHE A 107 12.37 -4.77 -10.28
C PHE A 107 13.01 -5.93 -11.03
N ASP A 108 12.80 -7.16 -10.55
CA ASP A 108 13.25 -8.33 -11.30
C ASP A 108 12.40 -8.43 -12.58
N ASP A 109 13.04 -8.35 -13.74
CA ASP A 109 12.38 -8.60 -15.03
C ASP A 109 11.85 -10.04 -15.01
N CYS A 110 10.53 -10.19 -15.00
CA CYS A 110 9.84 -11.48 -15.07
C CYS A 110 9.95 -12.14 -16.45
#